data_AF-A0A371MR57-F1
#
_entry.id   AF-A0A371MR57-F1
#
_cell.length_a   1.000
_cell.length_b   1.000
_cell.length_c   1.000
_cell.angle_alpha   90.00
_cell.angle_beta   90.00
_cell.angle_gamma   90.00
#
_symmetry.space_group_name_H-M   'P 1'
#
loop_
_entity.id
_entity.type
_entity.pdbx_description
1 polymer ?
#
loop_
_entity_poly.entity_id
_entity_poly.type
_entity_poly.pdbx_seq_one_letter_code
_entity_poly.pdbx_strand_id
1 'polypeptide(L)'
;MSSPEPSADAAASDATTPANRPPFLAVVAPRISEAAVLAGTLLPGSGPLVRAPRSSSPSNLRATLAAMRRPDAPLVVATDSAAAVRDADRVHVADGGVVVESGAPNDLLAVPGVYARRYGTELGANFAGPGKDVDDE
;
A
#
# COMPACT_ATOMS: atom_id res chain seq x y z
N MET A 1 -7.95 -39.95 38.80
CA MET A 1 -6.66 -39.23 38.74
C MET A 1 -6.63 -38.51 37.41
N SER A 2 -6.38 -37.21 37.48
CA SER A 2 -6.78 -36.17 36.53
C SER A 2 -6.10 -36.25 35.15
N SER A 3 -6.88 -35.86 34.14
CA SER A 3 -6.42 -35.48 32.80
C SER A 3 -5.34 -34.40 32.86
N PRO A 4 -4.33 -34.41 31.99
CA PRO A 4 -3.58 -33.21 31.65
C PRO A 4 -4.31 -32.47 30.51
N GLU A 5 -4.81 -31.28 30.81
CA GLU A 5 -5.19 -30.30 29.79
C GLU A 5 -3.92 -29.77 29.09
N PRO A 6 -3.91 -29.62 27.75
CA PRO A 6 -2.85 -28.87 27.09
C PRO A 6 -3.05 -27.38 27.38
N SER A 7 -1.97 -26.82 27.91
CA SER A 7 -1.80 -25.42 28.28
C SER A 7 -2.27 -24.46 27.19
N ALA A 8 -2.96 -23.42 27.66
CA ALA A 8 -3.17 -22.17 26.98
C ALA A 8 -1.86 -21.66 26.36
N ASP A 9 -1.75 -21.74 25.03
CA ASP A 9 -0.85 -20.89 24.27
C ASP A 9 -1.57 -19.58 23.99
N ALA A 10 -1.05 -18.54 24.61
CA ALA A 10 -1.55 -17.20 24.61
C ALA A 10 -1.32 -16.52 23.24
N ALA A 11 -2.16 -15.52 22.98
CA ALA A 11 -2.06 -14.56 21.87
C ALA A 11 -2.63 -15.00 20.52
N ALA A 12 -3.88 -15.47 20.51
CA ALA A 12 -4.77 -15.02 19.44
C ALA A 12 -4.94 -13.52 19.62
N SER A 13 -4.18 -12.74 18.85
CA SER A 13 -4.26 -11.28 18.83
C SER A 13 -5.71 -10.84 18.65
N ASP A 14 -6.20 -10.18 19.68
CA ASP A 14 -7.29 -9.23 19.61
C ASP A 14 -6.90 -8.13 18.61
N ALA A 15 -7.11 -8.41 17.33
CA ALA A 15 -7.12 -7.43 16.27
C ALA A 15 -8.53 -7.48 15.71
N THR A 16 -9.35 -6.54 16.19
CA THR A 16 -10.62 -6.14 15.60
C THR A 16 -10.50 -6.22 14.08
N THR A 17 -10.99 -7.31 13.50
CA THR A 17 -10.98 -7.48 12.05
C THR A 17 -12.20 -6.68 11.60
N PRO A 18 -12.08 -5.58 10.85
CA PRO A 18 -13.22 -5.02 10.14
C PRO A 18 -13.57 -6.00 9.01
N ALA A 19 -14.10 -7.17 9.36
CA ALA A 19 -14.23 -8.36 8.51
C ALA A 19 -15.24 -8.22 7.38
N ASN A 20 -15.79 -7.03 7.17
CA ASN A 20 -16.77 -6.78 6.12
C ASN A 20 -16.44 -5.56 5.25
N ARG A 21 -15.26 -4.94 5.40
CA ARG A 21 -14.84 -3.90 4.44
C ARG A 21 -14.11 -4.57 3.28
N PRO A 22 -14.55 -4.36 2.03
CA PRO A 22 -13.86 -4.90 0.88
C PRO A 22 -12.44 -4.29 0.77
N PRO A 23 -11.43 -5.10 0.41
CA PRO A 23 -10.05 -4.65 0.39
C PRO A 23 -9.80 -3.61 -0.70
N PHE A 24 -9.00 -2.61 -0.37
CA PHE A 24 -8.41 -1.67 -1.30
C PHE A 24 -6.98 -2.08 -1.61
N LEU A 25 -6.80 -2.61 -2.82
CA LEU A 25 -5.54 -3.09 -3.36
C LEU A 25 -4.98 -2.06 -4.33
N ALA A 26 -3.69 -1.79 -4.23
CA ALA A 26 -3.01 -0.85 -5.10
C ALA A 26 -1.79 -1.48 -5.76
N VAL A 27 -1.56 -1.11 -7.01
CA VAL A 27 -0.33 -1.41 -7.75
C VAL A 27 0.34 -0.09 -8.13
N VAL A 28 1.58 0.08 -7.70
CA VAL A 28 2.41 1.26 -7.95
C VAL A 28 3.51 0.88 -8.92
N ALA A 29 3.60 1.54 -10.05
CA ALA A 29 4.68 1.33 -11.03
C ALA A 29 5.16 2.66 -11.59
N PRO A 30 6.35 2.75 -12.22
CA PRO A 30 6.80 3.99 -12.86
C PRO A 30 5.83 4.52 -13.91
N ARG A 31 5.03 3.64 -14.51
CA ARG A 31 3.99 3.97 -15.49
C ARG A 31 2.66 3.37 -15.06
N ILE A 32 1.59 4.17 -15.10
CA ILE A 32 0.22 3.71 -14.84
C ILE A 32 -0.18 2.52 -15.74
N SER A 33 0.29 2.49 -17.01
CA SER A 33 0.04 1.38 -17.93
C SER A 33 0.63 0.06 -17.43
N GLU A 34 1.86 0.10 -16.89
CA GLU A 34 2.54 -1.07 -16.32
C GLU A 34 1.84 -1.55 -15.05
N ALA A 35 1.52 -0.61 -14.16
CA ALA A 35 0.72 -0.91 -12.96
C ALA A 35 -0.61 -1.57 -13.32
N ALA A 36 -1.28 -1.12 -14.39
CA ALA A 36 -2.55 -1.69 -14.83
C ALA A 36 -2.41 -3.12 -15.38
N VAL A 37 -1.37 -3.39 -16.16
CA VAL A 37 -1.09 -4.75 -16.67
C VAL A 37 -0.78 -5.69 -15.52
N LEU A 38 0.05 -5.26 -14.57
CA LEU A 38 0.40 -6.03 -13.40
C LEU A 38 -0.81 -6.27 -12.49
N ALA A 39 -1.62 -5.24 -12.24
CA ALA A 39 -2.85 -5.38 -11.46
C ALA A 39 -3.81 -6.42 -12.10
N GLY A 40 -3.98 -6.40 -13.41
CA GLY A 40 -4.78 -7.40 -14.12
C GLY A 40 -4.24 -8.82 -14.03
N THR A 41 -2.92 -8.99 -13.86
CA THR A 41 -2.25 -10.30 -13.80
C THR A 41 -2.18 -10.84 -12.36
N LEU A 42 -1.88 -9.97 -11.38
CA LEU A 42 -1.68 -10.31 -9.98
C LEU A 42 -2.99 -10.51 -9.22
N LEU A 43 -4.04 -9.77 -9.62
CA LEU A 43 -5.31 -9.69 -8.91
C LEU A 43 -6.49 -10.07 -9.82
N PRO A 44 -6.46 -11.26 -10.47
CA PRO A 44 -7.54 -11.66 -11.35
C PRO A 44 -8.84 -11.79 -10.56
N GLY A 45 -9.92 -11.21 -11.08
CA GLY A 45 -11.25 -11.29 -10.46
C GLY A 45 -11.42 -10.55 -9.12
N SER A 46 -10.43 -9.78 -8.67
CA SER A 46 -10.46 -9.07 -7.37
C SER A 46 -11.28 -7.77 -7.37
N GLY A 47 -12.03 -7.48 -8.44
CA GLY A 47 -12.86 -6.27 -8.56
C GLY A 47 -12.54 -5.42 -9.81
N PRO A 48 -13.25 -4.30 -9.98
CA PRO A 48 -12.98 -3.37 -11.07
C PRO A 48 -11.59 -2.75 -10.92
N LEU A 49 -10.74 -2.97 -11.93
CA LEU A 49 -9.46 -2.30 -12.06
C LEU A 49 -9.67 -0.84 -12.48
N VAL A 50 -9.27 0.08 -11.61
CA VAL A 50 -9.34 1.52 -11.84
C VAL A 50 -7.93 2.05 -12.11
N ARG A 51 -7.76 2.79 -13.20
CA ARG A 51 -6.53 3.53 -13.44
C ARG A 51 -6.62 4.87 -12.73
N ALA A 52 -5.59 5.19 -11.95
CA ALA A 52 -5.50 6.47 -11.27
C ALA A 52 -5.59 7.63 -12.27
N PRO A 53 -6.43 8.66 -12.02
CA PRO A 53 -6.44 9.86 -12.83
C PRO A 53 -5.09 10.57 -12.71
N ARG A 54 -4.66 11.22 -13.79
CA ARG A 54 -3.44 12.02 -13.76
C ARG A 54 -3.68 13.24 -12.87
N SER A 55 -3.00 13.30 -11.74
CA SER A 55 -3.01 14.43 -10.81
C SER A 55 -1.58 14.74 -10.42
N SER A 56 -1.17 16.00 -10.57
CA SER A 56 0.14 16.46 -10.11
C SER A 56 0.24 16.53 -8.58
N SER A 57 -0.89 16.44 -7.86
CA SER A 57 -0.94 16.44 -6.40
C SER A 57 -1.35 15.06 -5.87
N PRO A 58 -0.52 14.40 -5.03
CA PRO A 58 -0.86 13.11 -4.44
C PRO A 58 -2.04 13.21 -3.47
N SER A 59 -2.24 14.35 -2.81
CA SER A 59 -3.37 14.60 -1.90
C SER A 59 -4.71 14.61 -2.64
N ASN A 60 -4.79 15.31 -3.79
CA ASN A 60 -5.97 15.29 -4.65
C ASN A 60 -6.24 13.89 -5.22
N LEU A 61 -5.17 13.18 -5.59
CA LEU A 61 -5.29 11.80 -6.06
C LEU A 61 -5.86 10.91 -4.96
N ARG A 62 -5.33 10.98 -3.73
CA ARG A 62 -5.88 10.28 -2.54
C ARG A 62 -7.37 10.55 -2.35
N ALA A 63 -7.77 11.82 -2.36
CA ALA A 63 -9.17 12.21 -2.19
C ALA A 63 -10.06 11.60 -3.27
N THR A 64 -9.58 11.59 -4.52
CA THR A 64 -10.29 10.97 -5.65
C THR A 64 -10.39 9.45 -5.51
N LEU A 65 -9.31 8.78 -5.14
CA LEU A 65 -9.32 7.33 -4.90
C LEU A 65 -10.24 6.96 -3.73
N ALA A 66 -10.24 7.76 -2.66
CA ALA A 66 -11.13 7.58 -1.51
C ALA A 66 -12.61 7.74 -1.92
N ALA A 67 -12.93 8.73 -2.77
CA ALA A 67 -14.27 8.93 -3.30
C ALA A 67 -14.75 7.79 -4.24
N MET A 68 -13.82 7.10 -4.91
CA MET A 68 -14.14 5.94 -5.76
C MET A 68 -14.36 4.65 -4.96
N ARG A 69 -13.94 4.58 -3.69
CA ARG A 69 -14.15 3.38 -2.87
C ARG A 69 -15.63 3.14 -2.65
N ARG A 70 -16.03 1.89 -2.82
CA ARG A 70 -17.38 1.44 -2.49
C ARG A 70 -17.36 0.65 -1.20
N PRO A 71 -18.41 0.76 -0.37
CA PRO A 71 -18.52 -0.03 0.85
C PRO A 71 -18.73 -1.53 0.59
N ASP A 72 -19.24 -1.91 -0.58
CA ASP A 72 -19.61 -3.31 -0.90
C ASP A 72 -18.75 -3.97 -1.99
N ALA A 73 -17.72 -3.28 -2.52
CA ALA A 73 -16.89 -3.84 -3.58
C ALA A 73 -15.39 -3.55 -3.38
N PRO A 74 -14.51 -4.54 -3.62
CA PRO A 74 -13.07 -4.32 -3.60
C PRO A 74 -12.67 -3.36 -4.70
N LEU A 75 -11.68 -2.52 -4.39
CA LEU A 75 -11.14 -1.54 -5.32
C LEU A 75 -9.70 -1.94 -5.63
N VAL A 76 -9.40 -2.11 -6.92
CA VAL A 76 -8.03 -2.32 -7.38
C VAL A 76 -7.60 -1.08 -8.14
N VAL A 77 -6.55 -0.39 -7.68
CA VAL A 77 -6.05 0.83 -8.34
C VAL A 77 -4.65 0.62 -8.90
N ALA A 78 -4.47 0.98 -10.16
CA ALA A 78 -3.18 1.13 -10.80
C ALA A 78 -2.76 2.60 -10.82
N THR A 79 -1.65 2.93 -10.18
CA THR A 79 -1.15 4.31 -10.05
C THR A 79 0.36 4.36 -10.26
N ASP A 80 0.89 5.53 -10.54
CA ASP A 80 2.32 5.83 -10.49
C ASP A 80 2.74 6.57 -9.22
N SER A 81 1.77 7.04 -8.42
CA SER A 81 2.01 7.71 -7.15
C SER A 81 1.93 6.73 -5.96
N ALA A 82 3.04 6.58 -5.24
CA ALA A 82 3.10 5.85 -3.97
C ALA A 82 2.34 6.59 -2.86
N ALA A 83 2.45 7.92 -2.79
CA ALA A 83 1.78 8.73 -1.78
C ALA A 83 0.25 8.67 -1.90
N ALA A 84 -0.27 8.50 -3.12
CA ALA A 84 -1.69 8.39 -3.37
C ALA A 84 -2.35 7.14 -2.77
N VAL A 85 -1.58 6.07 -2.53
CA VAL A 85 -2.09 4.76 -2.10
C VAL A 85 -1.70 4.41 -0.66
N ARG A 86 -1.37 5.42 0.15
CA ARG A 86 -1.05 5.25 1.57
C ARG A 86 -2.18 4.60 2.39
N ASP A 87 -3.44 4.79 1.98
CA ASP A 87 -4.60 4.18 2.65
C ASP A 87 -5.00 2.83 2.03
N ALA A 88 -4.15 2.24 1.19
CA ALA A 88 -4.34 0.89 0.68
C ALA A 88 -4.12 -0.14 1.78
N ASP A 89 -4.97 -1.17 1.78
CA ASP A 89 -4.79 -2.32 2.65
C ASP A 89 -3.54 -3.10 2.21
N ARG A 90 -3.29 -3.13 0.88
CA ARG A 90 -2.10 -3.74 0.30
C ARG A 90 -1.62 -2.98 -0.92
N VAL A 91 -0.30 -2.79 -1.01
CA VAL A 91 0.38 -2.18 -2.15
C VAL A 91 1.35 -3.18 -2.75
N HIS A 92 1.32 -3.32 -4.07
CA HIS A 92 2.33 -4.01 -4.85
C HIS A 92 3.14 -2.96 -5.61
N VAL A 93 4.43 -2.86 -5.31
CA VAL A 93 5.33 -1.97 -6.04
C VAL A 93 6.00 -2.77 -7.13
N ALA A 94 5.90 -2.25 -8.34
CA ALA A 94 6.54 -2.79 -9.51
C ALA A 94 7.66 -1.88 -9.99
N ASP A 95 8.69 -2.51 -10.51
CA ASP A 95 9.79 -1.87 -11.21
C ASP A 95 10.23 -2.78 -12.35
N GLY A 96 10.45 -2.22 -13.55
CA GLY A 96 10.86 -2.98 -14.72
C GLY A 96 9.88 -4.07 -15.18
N GLY A 97 8.58 -3.94 -14.90
CA GLY A 97 7.55 -4.91 -15.27
C GLY A 97 7.40 -6.09 -14.31
N VAL A 98 8.06 -6.08 -13.15
CA VAL A 98 7.93 -7.12 -12.11
C VAL A 98 7.64 -6.49 -10.76
N VAL A 99 6.92 -7.22 -9.89
CA VAL A 99 6.67 -6.78 -8.52
C VAL A 99 7.93 -6.99 -7.68
N VAL A 100 8.51 -5.90 -7.19
CA VAL A 100 9.72 -5.90 -6.37
C VAL A 100 9.42 -5.85 -4.88
N GLU A 101 8.29 -5.24 -4.50
CA GLU A 101 7.86 -5.14 -3.10
C GLU A 101 6.35 -5.34 -2.99
N SER A 102 5.88 -5.89 -1.87
CA SER A 102 4.46 -6.14 -1.63
C SER A 102 4.17 -6.14 -0.14
N GLY A 103 3.22 -5.35 0.30
CA GLY A 103 2.91 -5.26 1.73
C GLY A 103 1.89 -4.17 2.05
N ALA A 104 1.67 -3.95 3.33
CA ALA A 104 0.92 -2.78 3.79
C ALA A 104 1.79 -1.52 3.59
N PRO A 105 1.21 -0.36 3.24
CA PRO A 105 1.94 0.90 3.11
C PRO A 105 2.81 1.23 4.33
N ASN A 106 2.31 0.96 5.53
CA ASN A 106 3.03 1.27 6.77
C ASN A 106 4.28 0.40 6.95
N ASP A 107 4.21 -0.85 6.52
CA ASP A 107 5.34 -1.80 6.55
C ASP A 107 6.40 -1.44 5.50
N LEU A 108 5.94 -1.11 4.28
CA LEU A 108 6.80 -0.65 3.18
C LEU A 108 7.45 0.73 3.43
N LEU A 109 6.92 1.52 4.38
CA LEU A 109 7.54 2.77 4.84
C LEU A 109 8.52 2.55 5.99
N ALA A 110 8.35 1.47 6.77
CA ALA A 110 9.26 1.13 7.86
C ALA A 110 10.62 0.67 7.32
N VAL A 111 10.64 0.08 6.13
CA VAL A 111 11.86 -0.36 5.44
C VAL A 111 12.22 0.64 4.33
N PRO A 112 13.48 1.09 4.21
CA PRO A 112 13.92 1.99 3.14
C PRO A 112 13.99 1.24 1.79
N GLY A 113 12.82 1.02 1.18
CA GLY A 113 12.63 0.32 -0.09
C GLY A 113 12.39 1.23 -1.30
N VAL A 114 11.90 0.64 -2.39
CA VAL A 114 11.46 1.37 -3.60
C VAL A 114 10.22 2.20 -3.27
N TYR A 115 9.28 1.64 -2.50
CA TYR A 115 8.08 2.35 -2.03
C TYR A 115 8.44 3.60 -1.23
N ALA A 116 9.23 3.46 -0.17
CA ALA A 116 9.60 4.56 0.72
C ALA A 116 10.34 5.68 -0.02
N ARG A 117 11.26 5.32 -0.93
CA ARG A 117 12.01 6.29 -1.74
C ARG A 117 11.11 7.09 -2.69
N ARG A 118 10.14 6.42 -3.34
CA ARG A 118 9.12 7.09 -4.18
C ARG A 118 8.23 8.00 -3.35
N TYR A 119 7.70 7.48 -2.24
CA TYR A 119 6.83 8.20 -1.33
C TYR A 119 7.48 9.51 -0.85
N GLY A 120 8.75 9.44 -0.49
CA GLY A 120 9.57 10.60 -0.15
C GLY A 120 9.64 11.66 -1.25
N THR A 121 10.04 11.20 -2.44
CA THR A 121 10.21 12.07 -3.61
C THR A 121 8.91 12.79 -3.98
N GLU A 122 7.76 12.11 -3.88
CA GLU A 122 6.44 12.67 -4.19
C GLU A 122 5.93 13.70 -3.17
N LEU A 123 6.32 13.56 -1.90
CA LEU A 123 5.92 14.48 -0.83
C LEU A 123 6.93 15.61 -0.61
N GLY A 124 8.04 15.63 -1.36
CA GLY A 124 9.17 16.52 -1.09
C GLY A 124 9.85 16.22 0.24
N ALA A 125 9.54 15.08 0.86
CA ALA A 125 10.25 14.56 2.01
C ALA A 125 11.51 13.86 1.47
N ASN A 126 12.63 14.56 1.50
CA ASN A 126 13.91 13.94 1.12
C ASN A 126 14.25 12.83 2.12
N PHE A 127 13.85 11.58 1.85
CA PHE A 127 14.40 10.38 2.52
C PHE A 127 15.84 10.08 2.04
N ALA A 128 16.55 11.09 1.54
CA ALA A 128 17.96 11.04 1.22
C ALA A 128 18.76 11.21 2.53
N GLY A 129 18.90 10.10 3.27
CA GLY A 129 19.89 9.94 4.34
C GLY A 129 19.35 10.10 5.77
N PRO A 130 19.60 9.14 6.68
CA PRO A 130 19.52 9.40 8.10
C PRO A 130 20.70 10.29 8.52
N GLY A 131 20.41 11.40 9.21
CA GLY A 131 21.38 12.15 10.00
C GLY A 131 22.32 13.07 9.23
N LYS A 132 21.92 14.34 9.10
CA LYS A 132 22.77 15.35 9.76
C LYS A 132 21.98 15.87 10.93
N ASP A 133 22.42 15.44 12.10
CA ASP A 133 22.07 16.10 13.34
C ASP A 133 22.53 17.56 13.25
N VAL A 134 21.89 18.36 14.08
CA VAL A 134 22.08 19.79 14.17
C VAL A 134 23.34 19.97 15.00
N ASP A 135 24.48 20.29 14.38
CA ASP A 135 25.60 20.82 15.15
C ASP A 135 25.26 22.27 15.52
N ASP A 136 25.14 22.50 16.82
CA ASP A 136 24.97 23.79 17.49
C ASP A 136 25.89 24.91 16.93
N GLU A 137 25.34 26.11 16.74
CA GLU A 137 26.08 27.38 16.82
C GLU A 137 25.30 28.39 17.66
#